data_AF-A0A8S0RXS4-F1
#
_entry.id   AF-A0A8S0RXS4-F1
#
_cell.length_a   1.000
_cell.length_b   1.000
_cell.length_c   1.000
_cell.angle_alpha   90.00
_cell.angle_beta   90.00
_cell.angle_gamma   90.00
#
_symmetry.space_group_name_H-M   'P 1'
#
loop_
_entity.id
_entity.type
_entity.pdbx_description
1 polymer ?
#
loop_
_entity_poly.entity_id
_entity_poly.type
_entity_poly.pdbx_seq_one_letter_code
_entity_poly.pdbx_strand_id
1 'polypeptide(L)' 'MMLDVGCYVESVEHDANVDIWSLGVLCYEFLYGVPPFEAKEHSDTYRRIVHVDLKFPSKPFVSSAAKDLISQ' A
#
# COMPACT_ATOMS: atom_id res chain seq x y z
N MET A 1 12.86 -37.61 23.22
CA MET A 1 12.69 -36.94 24.53
C MET A 1 13.61 -35.74 24.49
N MET A 2 13.22 -34.55 24.08
CA MET A 2 11.91 -33.89 24.01
C MET A 2 12.18 -32.75 23.00
N LEU A 3 11.67 -32.81 21.77
CA LEU A 3 10.49 -32.05 21.34
C LEU A 3 10.21 -30.83 22.22
N ASP A 4 10.48 -29.62 21.72
CA ASP A 4 9.44 -28.65 21.34
C ASP A 4 10.14 -27.40 20.75
N VAL A 5 10.03 -27.16 19.45
CA VAL A 5 8.97 -26.37 18.79
C VAL A 5 9.27 -24.87 18.84
N GLY A 6 9.57 -24.32 17.66
CA GLY A 6 9.75 -22.90 17.46
C GLY A 6 10.42 -22.50 16.15
N CYS A 7 11.04 -23.44 15.41
CA CYS A 7 11.38 -23.22 14.00
C CYS A 7 10.10 -23.37 13.16
N TYR A 8 9.25 -22.34 13.20
CA TYR A 8 8.18 -22.13 12.21
C TYR A 8 7.74 -20.67 12.22
N VAL A 9 8.68 -19.73 12.06
CA VAL A 9 8.36 -18.62 11.18
C VAL A 9 8.91 -19.06 9.84
N GLU A 10 8.03 -19.56 8.98
CA GLU A 10 8.33 -19.47 7.56
C GLU A 10 8.56 -17.99 7.31
N SER A 11 9.81 -17.59 7.17
CA SER A 11 10.18 -16.30 6.61
C SER A 11 9.75 -16.35 5.15
N VAL A 12 8.43 -16.27 4.92
CA VAL A 12 7.87 -15.92 3.62
C VAL A 12 8.66 -14.70 3.21
N GLU A 13 9.38 -14.78 2.08
CA GLU A 13 10.21 -13.68 1.60
C GLU A 13 9.39 -12.40 1.72
N HIS A 14 9.82 -11.52 2.63
CA HIS A 14 9.32 -10.16 2.66
C HIS A 14 9.81 -9.54 1.37
N ASP A 15 8.96 -9.58 0.35
CA ASP A 15 9.26 -8.98 -0.93
C ASP A 15 9.34 -7.47 -0.69
N ALA A 16 10.55 -6.92 -0.79
CA ALA A 16 10.80 -5.49 -0.61
C ALA A 16 9.88 -4.62 -1.50
N ASN A 17 9.38 -5.19 -2.61
CA ASN A 17 8.38 -4.54 -3.47
C ASN A 17 7.04 -4.30 -2.75
N VAL A 18 6.61 -5.25 -1.90
CA VAL A 18 5.37 -5.11 -1.11
C VAL A 18 5.52 -4.00 -0.05
N ASP A 19 6.71 -3.88 0.54
CA ASP A 19 7.02 -2.80 1.48
C ASP A 19 7.04 -1.43 0.79
N ILE A 20 7.66 -1.34 -0.40
CA ILE A 20 7.69 -0.11 -1.20
C ILE A 20 6.27 0.30 -1.62
N TRP A 21 5.44 -0.66 -2.07
CA TRP A 21 4.05 -0.40 -2.42
C TRP A 21 3.26 0.13 -1.22
N SER A 22 3.42 -0.51 -0.05
CA SER A 22 2.76 -0.11 1.18
C SER A 22 3.21 1.29 1.64
N LEU A 23 4.50 1.61 1.49
CA LEU A 23 5.03 2.95 1.76
C LEU A 23 4.39 4.01 0.84
N GLY A 24 4.21 3.71 -0.45
CA GLY A 24 3.51 4.61 -1.39
C GLY A 24 2.07 4.89 -0.96
N VAL A 25 1.33 3.86 -0.53
CA VAL A 25 -0.04 4.00 0.00
C VAL A 25 -0.07 4.89 1.24
N LEU A 26 0.86 4.68 2.18
CA LEU A 26 0.98 5.50 3.40
C LEU A 26 1.34 6.96 3.08
N CYS A 27 2.27 7.19 2.15
CA CYS A 27 2.63 8.53 1.71
C CYS A 27 1.45 9.25 1.07
N TYR A 28 0.64 8.56 0.27
CA TYR A 28 -0.60 9.12 -0.27
C TYR A 28 -1.53 9.57 0.86
N GLU A 29 -1.75 8.71 1.85
CA GLU A 29 -2.66 8.99 2.97
C GLU A 29 -2.18 10.19 3.82
N PHE A 30 -0.87 10.33 4.05
CA PHE A 30 -0.34 11.51 4.76
C PHE A 30 -0.53 12.82 3.98
N LEU A 31 -0.48 12.79 2.66
CA LEU A 31 -0.60 14.00 1.84
C LEU A 31 -2.06 14.38 1.54
N TYR A 32 -2.93 13.38 1.36
CA TYR A 32 -4.33 13.59 0.97
C TYR A 32 -5.31 13.40 2.12
N GLY A 33 -4.89 12.80 3.23
CA GLY A 33 -5.71 12.54 4.42
C GLY A 33 -6.71 11.39 4.27
N VAL A 34 -6.67 10.65 3.15
CA VAL A 34 -7.57 9.53 2.86
C VAL A 34 -6.81 8.42 2.12
N PRO A 35 -7.21 7.15 2.25
CA PRO A 35 -6.56 6.06 1.52
C PRO A 35 -6.82 6.15 0.01
N PRO A 36 -5.84 5.80 -0.85
CA PRO A 36 -5.95 6.00 -2.30
C PRO A 36 -7.04 5.16 -2.97
N PHE A 37 -7.31 3.96 -2.43
CA PHE A 37 -8.22 2.98 -3.05
C PHE A 37 -9.55 2.81 -2.30
N GLU A 38 -9.78 3.56 -1.22
CA GLU A 38 -11.01 3.44 -0.43
C GLU A 38 -12.26 3.68 -1.29
N ALA A 39 -13.22 2.79 -1.16
CA ALA A 39 -14.55 2.88 -1.75
C ALA A 39 -15.58 2.45 -0.69
N LYS A 40 -16.85 2.76 -0.96
CA LYS A 40 -17.96 2.44 -0.05
C LYS A 40 -18.09 0.94 0.22
N GLU A 41 -17.91 0.13 -0.81
CA GLU A 41 -18.00 -1.33 -0.73
C GLU A 41 -16.61 -1.98 -0.83
N HIS A 42 -16.36 -3.00 -0.03
CA HIS A 42 -15.06 -3.69 -0.01
C HIS A 42 -14.67 -4.31 -1.36
N SER A 43 -15.66 -4.79 -2.12
CA SER A 43 -15.44 -5.34 -3.47
C SER A 43 -14.89 -4.30 -4.44
N ASP A 44 -15.33 -3.04 -4.33
CA ASP A 44 -14.83 -1.94 -5.14
C ASP A 44 -13.44 -1.51 -4.71
N THR A 45 -13.15 -1.45 -3.41
CA THR A 45 -11.80 -1.18 -2.90
C THR A 45 -10.82 -2.23 -3.44
N TYR A 46 -11.17 -3.52 -3.35
CA TYR A 46 -10.35 -4.60 -3.87
C TYR A 46 -10.13 -4.48 -5.38
N ARG A 47 -11.19 -4.18 -6.15
CA ARG A 47 -11.09 -3.96 -7.60
C ARG A 47 -10.13 -2.82 -7.93
N ARG A 48 -10.16 -1.72 -7.19
CA ARG A 48 -9.27 -0.56 -7.38
C ARG A 48 -7.82 -0.90 -7.05
N ILE A 49 -7.57 -1.71 -6.02
CA ILE A 49 -6.23 -2.21 -5.66
C ILE A 49 -5.68 -3.09 -6.80
N VAL A 50 -6.44 -4.08 -7.26
CA VAL A 50 -6.00 -5.03 -8.31
C VAL A 50 -5.70 -4.32 -9.64
N HIS A 51 -6.45 -3.26 -9.97
CA HIS A 51 -6.24 -2.49 -11.20
C HIS A 51 -5.29 -1.29 -11.02
N VAL A 52 -4.77 -1.07 -9.81
CA VAL A 52 -3.96 0.10 -9.45
C VAL A 52 -4.62 1.41 -9.92
N ASP A 53 -5.92 1.58 -9.64
CA ASP A 53 -6.71 2.79 -9.98
C ASP A 53 -6.40 3.95 -9.01
N LEU A 54 -5.13 4.37 -9.04
CA LEU A 54 -4.57 5.47 -8.26
C LEU A 54 -4.85 6.80 -8.96
N LYS A 55 -5.43 7.75 -8.22
CA LYS A 55 -5.80 9.06 -8.72
C LYS A 55 -5.26 10.13 -7.81
N PHE A 56 -4.66 11.17 -8.38
CA PHE A 56 -4.18 12.33 -7.65
C PHE A 56 -5.15 13.49 -7.84
N PRO A 57 -6.01 13.81 -6.86
CA PRO A 57 -6.90 14.95 -6.96
C PRO A 57 -6.11 16.26 -7.03
N SER A 58 -6.74 17.29 -7.60
CA SER A 58 -6.11 18.61 -7.78
C SER A 58 -5.91 19.38 -6.47
N LYS A 59 -6.56 18.94 -5.38
CA LYS A 59 -6.46 19.52 -4.04
C LYS A 59 -6.31 18.40 -2.99
N PRO A 60 -5.45 18.59 -1.96
CA PRO A 60 -4.45 19.66 -1.85
C PRO A 60 -3.41 19.59 -2.98
N PHE A 61 -2.70 20.70 -3.20
CA PHE A 61 -1.60 20.70 -4.16
C PHE A 61 -0.45 19.85 -3.62
N VAL A 62 -0.12 18.80 -4.35
CA VAL A 62 1.02 17.91 -4.08
C VAL A 62 2.00 18.03 -5.24
N SER A 63 3.29 18.16 -4.93
CA SER A 63 4.35 18.31 -5.93
C SER A 63 4.43 17.09 -6.85
N SER A 64 4.94 17.28 -8.07
CA SER A 64 5.16 16.17 -9.01
C SER A 64 6.10 15.11 -8.42
N ALA A 65 7.20 15.54 -7.78
CA ALA A 65 8.14 14.62 -7.15
C ALA A 65 7.51 13.72 -6.08
N ALA A 66 6.54 14.23 -5.31
CA ALA A 66 5.83 13.42 -4.32
C ALA A 66 4.86 12.43 -4.99
N LYS A 67 4.20 12.81 -6.09
CA LYS A 67 3.37 11.89 -6.87
C LYS A 67 4.21 10.78 -7.50
N ASP A 68 5.37 11.14 -8.05
CA ASP A 68 6.32 10.21 -8.64
C ASP A 68 6.83 9.21 -7.59
N LEU A 69 7.12 9.67 -6.37
CA LEU A 69 7.50 8.80 -5.24
C LEU A 69 6.39 7.81 -4.85
N ILE A 70 5.13 8.24 -4.87
CA ILE A 70 3.98 7.38 -4.54
C ILE A 70 3.74 6.33 -5.63
N SER A 71 4.06 6.65 -6.89
CA SER A 71 3.81 5.78 -8.04
C SER A 71 5.03 4.95 -8.48
N GLN A 72 5.97 4.70 -7.59
CA GLN A 72 7.11 3.81 -7.86
C GLN A 72 6.67 2.36 -8.08
#